data_AF-A0A534NIB9-F1
#
_entry.id   AF-A0A534NIB9-F1
#
_cell.length_a   1.000
_cell.length_b   1.000
_cell.length_c   1.000
_cell.angle_alpha   90.00
_cell.angle_beta   90.00
_cell.angle_gamma   90.00
#
_symmetry.space_group_name_H-M   'P 1'
#
loop_
_entity.id
_entity.type
_entity.pdbx_description
1 polymer ?
#
loop_
_entity_poly.entity_id
_entity_poly.type
_entity_poly.pdbx_seq_one_letter_code
_entity_poly.pdbx_strand_id
1 'polypeptide(L)'
;SGVDLVVIRENTQGLYSGVEHYIDDERTAAESISIITRKGSERIIEYAFNYVKQNKRRRLTLVHKANILKCTSGLFLETGRGLAAKHPDVEFKEMIVDNCAMQLVKNPNQFDVLVTTNLFGDILSDLTSGLIGGLGLTAGANIGKDAAIFEAVHGTAPDIAGKGVSNPTAVMLAGVMLLEHIGERTAADRLVTAVREAISSKEAVTPDLGGSATTRMFTSAVLKRLK
;
A
#
# COMPACT_ATOMS: atom_id res chain seq x y z
N SER A 1 -0.61 -18.08 5.24
CA SER A 1 0.17 -17.01 5.88
C SER A 1 -0.76 -16.22 6.80
N GLY A 2 -0.27 -15.69 7.91
CA GLY A 2 -1.05 -14.86 8.85
C GLY A 2 -0.81 -13.36 8.63
N VAL A 3 -0.55 -12.98 7.38
CA VAL A 3 -0.14 -11.64 6.99
C VAL A 3 -1.35 -10.71 7.06
N ASP A 4 -1.30 -9.74 7.95
CA ASP A 4 -2.29 -8.69 8.10
C ASP A 4 -1.53 -7.41 8.50
N LEU A 5 -1.21 -6.59 7.51
CA LEU A 5 -0.50 -5.34 7.71
C LEU A 5 -0.98 -4.28 6.71
N VAL A 6 -0.75 -3.02 7.04
CA VAL A 6 -1.09 -1.87 6.20
C VAL A 6 0.15 -1.04 5.91
N VAL A 7 0.36 -0.66 4.66
CA VAL A 7 1.43 0.25 4.25
C VAL A 7 0.84 1.64 3.97
N ILE A 8 1.26 2.62 4.76
CA ILE A 8 0.91 4.03 4.60
C ILE A 8 2.10 4.75 3.96
N ARG A 9 1.93 5.07 2.68
CA ARG A 9 2.94 5.68 1.83
C ARG A 9 2.69 7.18 1.70
N GLU A 10 3.74 7.99 1.91
CA GLU A 10 3.71 9.39 1.50
C GLU A 10 3.59 9.48 -0.03
N ASN A 11 2.64 10.26 -0.54
CA ASN A 11 2.20 10.17 -1.94
C ASN A 11 2.42 11.43 -2.78
N THR A 12 3.11 12.45 -2.26
CA THR A 12 3.19 13.78 -2.90
C THR A 12 4.58 14.39 -2.98
N GLN A 13 5.59 13.81 -2.33
CA GLN A 13 6.96 14.31 -2.33
C GLN A 13 7.98 13.15 -2.35
N GLY A 14 9.23 13.42 -1.97
CA GLY A 14 10.35 12.48 -2.06
C GLY A 14 10.94 12.45 -3.46
N LEU A 15 11.40 11.28 -3.90
CA LEU A 15 11.95 11.09 -5.25
C LEU A 15 10.90 11.21 -6.37
N TYR A 16 9.61 11.14 -6.01
CA TYR A 16 8.50 11.32 -6.96
C TYR A 16 8.20 12.79 -7.24
N SER A 17 9.01 13.72 -6.72
CA SER A 17 8.89 15.14 -7.02
C SER A 17 9.24 15.46 -8.49
N GLY A 18 9.82 14.51 -9.23
CA GLY A 18 10.13 14.66 -10.67
C GLY A 18 11.21 15.69 -10.97
N VAL A 19 12.06 15.99 -9.99
CA VAL A 19 13.16 16.95 -10.14
C VAL A 19 14.40 16.21 -10.58
N GLU A 20 14.62 16.19 -11.89
CA GLU A 20 15.68 15.42 -12.53
C GLU A 20 16.33 16.24 -13.65
N HIS A 21 17.64 16.05 -13.84
CA HIS A 21 18.37 16.64 -14.95
C HIS A 21 19.62 15.84 -15.28
N TYR A 22 20.08 15.96 -16.53
CA TYR A 22 21.43 15.55 -16.91
C TYR A 22 22.41 16.67 -16.56
N ILE A 23 23.63 16.31 -16.18
CA ILE A 23 24.67 17.28 -15.81
C ILE A 23 25.23 18.00 -17.05
N ASP A 24 25.19 17.35 -18.21
CA ASP A 24 25.65 17.86 -19.48
C ASP A 24 24.79 17.33 -20.64
N ASP A 25 24.93 17.95 -21.82
CA ASP A 25 24.20 17.56 -23.04
C ASP A 25 24.61 16.17 -23.54
N GLU A 26 25.82 15.72 -23.22
CA GLU A 26 26.33 14.38 -23.53
C GLU A 26 25.76 13.29 -22.60
N ARG A 27 25.02 13.68 -21.55
CA ARG A 27 24.39 12.81 -20.55
C ARG A 27 25.39 11.90 -19.83
N THR A 28 26.58 12.40 -19.51
CA THR A 28 27.60 11.61 -18.80
C THR A 28 27.21 11.30 -17.35
N ALA A 29 26.39 12.16 -16.76
CA ALA A 29 25.82 12.00 -15.42
C ALA A 29 24.38 12.54 -15.36
N ALA A 30 23.62 12.06 -14.37
CA ALA A 30 22.25 12.50 -14.10
C ALA A 30 22.03 12.65 -12.59
N GLU A 31 21.18 13.58 -12.20
CA GLU A 31 20.75 13.80 -10.83
C GLU A 31 19.24 13.66 -10.72
N SER A 32 18.80 13.04 -9.62
CA SER A 32 17.40 13.03 -9.18
C SER A 32 17.35 13.52 -7.73
N ILE A 33 16.55 14.56 -7.48
CA ILE A 33 16.50 15.24 -6.18
C ILE A 33 15.30 14.76 -5.37
N SER A 34 15.57 14.18 -4.20
CA SER A 34 14.54 13.81 -3.23
C SER A 34 14.18 15.00 -2.35
N ILE A 35 12.95 15.48 -2.43
CA ILE A 35 12.46 16.61 -1.64
C ILE A 35 11.56 16.09 -0.52
N ILE A 36 11.96 16.26 0.74
CA ILE A 36 11.14 15.92 1.91
C ILE A 36 10.88 17.19 2.71
N THR A 37 9.61 17.53 2.91
CA THR A 37 9.21 18.67 3.75
C THR A 37 8.71 18.20 5.10
N ARG A 38 8.90 19.03 6.14
CA ARG A 38 8.36 18.77 7.48
C ARG A 38 6.84 18.66 7.45
N LYS A 39 6.15 19.60 6.82
CA LYS A 39 4.67 19.60 6.68
C LYS A 39 4.14 18.34 6.00
N GLY A 40 4.77 17.88 4.92
CA GLY A 40 4.39 16.63 4.25
C GLY A 40 4.60 15.40 5.14
N SER A 41 5.72 15.38 5.88
CA SER A 41 6.05 14.31 6.82
C SER A 41 5.09 14.26 8.00
N GLU A 42 4.78 15.42 8.61
CA GLU A 42 3.81 15.55 9.70
C GLU A 42 2.44 15.03 9.26
N ARG A 43 1.96 15.46 8.09
CA ARG A 43 0.65 15.05 7.57
C ARG A 43 0.52 13.54 7.42
N ILE A 44 1.47 12.86 6.79
CA ILE A 44 1.37 11.42 6.54
C ILE A 44 1.57 10.60 7.82
N ILE A 45 2.46 11.04 8.72
CA ILE A 45 2.72 10.32 9.97
C ILE A 45 1.55 10.50 10.94
N GLU A 46 0.97 11.71 11.02
CA GLU A 46 -0.26 11.99 11.79
C GLU A 46 -1.43 11.16 11.24
N TYR A 47 -1.59 11.08 9.92
CA TYR A 47 -2.56 10.19 9.29
C TYR A 47 -2.34 8.73 9.72
N ALA A 48 -1.09 8.26 9.76
CA ALA A 48 -0.76 6.90 10.16
C ALA A 48 -1.12 6.60 11.63
N PHE A 49 -0.82 7.52 12.56
CA PHE A 49 -1.25 7.38 13.95
C PHE A 49 -2.77 7.35 14.07
N ASN A 50 -3.48 8.23 13.36
CA ASN A 50 -4.95 8.25 13.36
C ASN A 50 -5.53 6.96 12.76
N TYR A 51 -4.96 6.45 11.67
CA TYR A 51 -5.33 5.18 11.07
C TYR A 51 -5.20 4.04 12.07
N VAL A 52 -4.08 3.99 12.81
CA VAL A 52 -3.85 2.96 13.84
C VAL A 52 -4.98 2.95 14.86
N LYS A 53 -5.34 4.13 15.39
CA LYS A 53 -6.39 4.28 16.41
C LYS A 53 -7.77 3.91 15.88
N GLN A 54 -8.14 4.45 14.73
CA GLN A 54 -9.47 4.25 14.12
C GLN A 54 -9.72 2.79 13.75
N ASN A 55 -8.68 2.08 13.30
CA ASN A 55 -8.77 0.69 12.88
C ASN A 55 -8.40 -0.30 14.00
N LYS A 56 -8.28 0.16 15.25
CA LYS A 56 -7.94 -0.67 16.44
C LYS A 56 -6.65 -1.49 16.25
N ARG A 57 -5.72 -0.94 15.48
CA ARG A 57 -4.35 -1.45 15.34
C ARG A 57 -3.54 -1.02 16.57
N ARG A 58 -2.37 -1.61 16.78
CA ARG A 58 -1.57 -1.40 18.00
C ARG A 58 -0.21 -0.78 17.74
N ARG A 59 0.38 -1.02 16.55
CA ARG A 59 1.78 -0.68 16.28
C ARG A 59 1.95 0.08 14.98
N LEU A 60 2.75 1.14 15.04
CA LEU A 60 3.22 1.89 13.89
C LEU A 60 4.74 1.75 13.76
N THR A 61 5.20 1.21 12.63
CA THR A 61 6.63 1.16 12.30
C THR A 61 6.94 2.21 11.24
N LEU A 62 7.79 3.18 11.58
CA LEU A 62 8.33 4.14 10.62
C LEU A 62 9.54 3.53 9.91
N VAL A 63 9.48 3.47 8.58
CA VAL A 63 10.56 2.90 7.75
C VAL A 63 11.38 4.01 7.08
N HIS A 64 12.71 3.91 7.13
CA HIS A 64 13.60 4.98 6.67
C HIS A 64 14.97 4.50 6.15
N LYS A 65 15.80 5.40 5.63
CA LYS A 65 17.24 5.16 5.38
C LYS A 65 18.13 6.28 5.97
N ALA A 66 17.76 6.81 7.13
CA ALA A 66 18.46 7.94 7.79
C ALA A 66 19.95 7.70 8.12
N ASN A 67 20.43 6.46 8.11
CA ASN A 67 21.85 6.14 8.23
C ASN A 67 22.67 6.60 7.00
N ILE A 68 22.05 6.67 5.82
CA ILE A 68 22.66 7.16 4.58
C ILE A 68 22.08 8.53 4.20
N LEU A 69 20.74 8.60 4.11
CA LEU A 69 19.99 9.81 3.74
C LEU A 69 19.74 10.70 4.97
N LYS A 70 20.82 11.24 5.53
CA LYS A 70 20.81 11.97 6.82
C LYS A 70 19.86 13.18 6.83
N CYS A 71 19.72 13.89 5.72
CA CYS A 71 18.84 15.06 5.64
C CYS A 71 17.38 14.65 5.40
N THR A 72 17.10 13.94 4.31
CA THR A 72 15.71 13.64 3.89
C THR A 72 15.04 12.59 4.77
N SER A 73 15.63 11.39 4.87
CA SER A 73 15.11 10.35 5.79
C SER A 73 15.29 10.75 7.26
N GLY A 74 16.33 11.53 7.59
CA GLY A 74 16.51 12.03 8.96
C GLY A 74 15.41 13.00 9.38
N LEU A 75 15.03 13.96 8.52
CA LEU A 75 13.90 14.87 8.79
C LEU A 75 12.58 14.11 8.97
N PHE A 76 12.33 13.11 8.11
CA PHE A 76 11.13 12.27 8.21
C PHE A 76 11.09 11.50 9.54
N LEU A 77 12.22 10.90 9.93
CA LEU A 77 12.39 10.18 11.19
C LEU A 77 12.24 11.09 12.43
N GLU A 78 12.90 12.24 12.43
CA GLU A 78 12.81 13.24 13.50
C GLU A 78 11.35 13.70 13.71
N THR A 79 10.66 13.99 12.61
CA THR A 79 9.24 14.35 12.62
C THR A 79 8.40 13.23 13.24
N GLY A 80 8.66 11.98 12.87
CA GLY A 80 7.95 10.82 13.41
C GLY A 80 8.16 10.63 14.91
N ARG A 81 9.39 10.80 15.41
CA ARG A 81 9.69 10.79 16.85
C ARG A 81 8.94 11.87 17.61
N GLY A 82 8.89 13.08 17.07
CA GLY A 82 8.17 14.21 17.65
C GLY A 82 6.66 13.96 17.75
N LEU A 83 6.07 13.32 16.74
CA LEU A 83 4.66 12.93 16.77
C LEU A 83 4.42 11.73 17.69
N ALA A 84 5.28 10.71 17.71
CA ALA A 84 5.14 9.55 18.58
C ALA A 84 4.99 9.95 20.08
N ALA A 85 5.70 10.98 20.52
CA ALA A 85 5.56 11.52 21.88
C ALA A 85 4.14 12.03 22.22
N LYS A 86 3.34 12.39 21.21
CA LYS A 86 1.94 12.83 21.35
C LYS A 86 0.93 11.67 21.28
N HIS A 87 1.35 10.48 20.88
CA HIS A 87 0.52 9.28 20.77
C HIS A 87 1.10 8.12 21.60
N PRO A 88 1.23 8.26 22.94
CA PRO A 88 1.86 7.25 23.80
C PRO A 88 1.07 5.92 23.87
N ASP A 89 -0.17 5.91 23.40
CA ASP A 89 -1.05 4.76 23.30
C ASP A 89 -0.74 3.85 22.09
N VAL A 90 0.13 4.28 21.18
CA VAL A 90 0.54 3.52 19.99
C VAL A 90 1.98 3.05 20.15
N GLU A 91 2.23 1.75 19.95
CA GLU A 91 3.60 1.20 19.94
C GLU A 91 4.34 1.73 18.69
N PHE A 92 5.26 2.67 18.89
CA PHE A 92 6.06 3.24 17.80
C PHE A 92 7.40 2.51 17.65
N LYS A 93 7.72 2.07 16.43
CA LYS A 93 9.00 1.46 16.05
C LYS A 93 9.62 2.19 14.89
N GLU A 94 10.93 2.01 14.74
CA GLU A 94 11.73 2.55 13.65
C GLU A 94 12.50 1.41 13.01
N MET A 95 12.57 1.38 11.67
CA MET A 95 13.32 0.35 10.97
C MET A 95 13.97 0.90 9.71
N ILE A 96 15.20 0.46 9.45
CA ILE A 96 15.87 0.79 8.18
C ILE A 96 15.25 -0.06 7.06
N VAL A 97 15.01 0.53 5.88
CA VAL A 97 14.23 -0.07 4.78
C VAL A 97 14.76 -1.43 4.29
N ASP A 98 16.07 -1.65 4.26
CA ASP A 98 16.67 -2.94 3.89
C ASP A 98 16.37 -4.03 4.92
N ASN A 99 16.54 -3.71 6.21
CA ASN A 99 16.13 -4.62 7.29
C ASN A 99 14.61 -4.86 7.25
N CYS A 100 13.81 -3.82 7.00
CA CYS A 100 12.36 -3.95 6.88
C CYS A 100 11.97 -4.92 5.75
N ALA A 101 12.55 -4.78 4.57
CA ALA A 101 12.29 -5.68 3.45
C ALA A 101 12.67 -7.13 3.79
N MET A 102 13.84 -7.35 4.38
CA MET A 102 14.27 -8.69 4.84
C MET A 102 13.30 -9.27 5.88
N GLN A 103 12.87 -8.47 6.86
CA GLN A 103 11.96 -8.90 7.92
C GLN A 103 10.55 -9.19 7.41
N LEU A 104 10.08 -8.46 6.39
CA LEU A 104 8.79 -8.74 5.75
C LEU A 104 8.77 -10.11 5.08
N VAL A 105 9.87 -10.51 4.46
CA VAL A 105 9.98 -11.86 3.86
C VAL A 105 10.15 -12.93 4.95
N LYS A 106 10.96 -12.65 5.98
CA LYS A 106 11.31 -13.63 7.02
C LYS A 106 10.19 -13.88 8.03
N ASN A 107 9.55 -12.81 8.50
CA ASN A 107 8.49 -12.88 9.52
C ASN A 107 7.57 -11.64 9.40
N PRO A 108 6.65 -11.61 8.43
CA PRO A 108 5.76 -10.46 8.20
C PRO A 108 4.78 -10.22 9.35
N ASN A 109 4.43 -11.25 10.13
CA ASN A 109 3.47 -11.15 11.23
C ASN A 109 3.93 -10.25 12.39
N GLN A 110 5.18 -9.79 12.38
CA GLN A 110 5.68 -8.82 13.35
C GLN A 110 5.23 -7.37 13.05
N PHE A 111 4.73 -7.11 11.84
CA PHE A 111 4.27 -5.79 11.40
C PHE A 111 2.76 -5.64 11.56
N ASP A 112 2.31 -4.40 11.68
CA ASP A 112 0.90 -4.05 11.85
C ASP A 112 0.58 -2.87 10.91
N VAL A 113 1.07 -1.66 11.22
CA VAL A 113 1.06 -0.53 10.28
C VAL A 113 2.48 -0.07 10.00
N LEU A 114 2.80 0.12 8.72
CA LEU A 114 4.04 0.72 8.25
C LEU A 114 3.74 2.15 7.78
N VAL A 115 4.61 3.11 8.11
CA VAL A 115 4.59 4.44 7.50
C VAL A 115 5.95 4.77 6.92
N THR A 116 5.97 5.28 5.69
CA THR A 116 7.24 5.51 4.97
C THR A 116 7.12 6.56 3.86
N THR A 117 8.26 6.99 3.34
CA THR A 117 8.36 7.92 2.22
C THR A 117 8.02 7.24 0.89
N ASN A 118 7.66 8.04 -0.12
CA ASN A 118 7.12 7.61 -1.40
C ASN A 118 7.77 6.37 -2.03
N LEU A 119 9.03 6.43 -2.47
CA LEU A 119 9.70 5.30 -3.15
C LEU A 119 9.83 4.04 -2.25
N PHE A 120 10.05 4.22 -0.95
CA PHE A 120 10.10 3.07 -0.04
C PHE A 120 8.72 2.44 0.13
N GLY A 121 7.66 3.25 0.14
CA GLY A 121 6.29 2.77 0.19
C GLY A 121 5.95 1.94 -1.03
N ASP A 122 6.32 2.41 -2.22
CA ASP A 122 6.18 1.71 -3.50
C ASP A 122 6.75 0.29 -3.46
N ILE A 123 8.03 0.18 -3.09
CA ILE A 123 8.74 -1.09 -3.05
C ILE A 123 8.14 -2.02 -1.98
N LEU A 124 7.83 -1.49 -0.80
CA LEU A 124 7.33 -2.30 0.30
C LEU A 124 5.88 -2.76 0.08
N SER A 125 5.02 -1.93 -0.54
CA SER A 125 3.65 -2.35 -0.87
C SER A 125 3.64 -3.49 -1.88
N ASP A 126 4.50 -3.44 -2.89
CA ASP A 126 4.62 -4.51 -3.89
C ASP A 126 5.18 -5.80 -3.27
N LEU A 127 6.21 -5.68 -2.43
CA LEU A 127 6.74 -6.81 -1.66
C LEU A 127 5.62 -7.46 -0.84
N THR A 128 4.84 -6.68 -0.10
CA THR A 128 3.75 -7.20 0.74
C THR A 128 2.62 -7.83 -0.07
N SER A 129 2.35 -7.31 -1.27
CA SER A 129 1.40 -7.92 -2.22
C SER A 129 1.85 -9.32 -2.62
N GLY A 130 3.16 -9.49 -2.89
CA GLY A 130 3.75 -10.80 -3.17
C GLY A 130 3.57 -11.82 -2.05
N LEU A 131 3.56 -11.40 -0.78
CA LEU A 131 3.40 -12.28 0.38
C LEU A 131 1.99 -12.89 0.51
N ILE A 132 0.99 -12.29 -0.14
CA ILE A 132 -0.41 -12.72 -0.04
C ILE A 132 -0.99 -13.32 -1.32
N GLY A 133 -0.18 -13.45 -2.38
CA GLY A 133 -0.59 -14.04 -3.66
C GLY A 133 -0.42 -13.15 -4.89
N GLY A 134 0.13 -11.95 -4.72
CA GLY A 134 0.51 -11.06 -5.83
C GLY A 134 -0.40 -9.83 -5.99
N LEU A 135 -0.04 -9.00 -6.98
CA LEU A 135 -0.64 -7.68 -7.20
C LEU A 135 -2.12 -7.74 -7.62
N GLY A 136 -2.60 -8.89 -8.12
CA GLY A 136 -4.02 -9.09 -8.46
C GLY A 136 -4.97 -9.03 -7.26
N LEU A 137 -4.43 -9.04 -6.03
CA LEU A 137 -5.19 -9.10 -4.78
C LEU A 137 -5.12 -7.83 -3.93
N THR A 138 -4.31 -6.84 -4.29
CA THR A 138 -4.05 -5.67 -3.44
C THR A 138 -4.65 -4.39 -4.01
N ALA A 139 -5.39 -3.70 -3.15
CA ALA A 139 -6.01 -2.40 -3.44
C ALA A 139 -5.29 -1.27 -2.69
N GLY A 140 -5.40 -0.07 -3.23
CA GLY A 140 -4.87 1.17 -2.66
C GLY A 140 -5.93 2.26 -2.57
N ALA A 141 -5.74 3.17 -1.62
CA ALA A 141 -6.54 4.39 -1.49
C ALA A 141 -5.62 5.59 -1.30
N ASN A 142 -5.78 6.58 -2.18
CA ASN A 142 -5.12 7.87 -2.10
C ASN A 142 -6.07 8.84 -1.42
N ILE A 143 -5.81 9.15 -0.15
CA ILE A 143 -6.68 10.01 0.66
C ILE A 143 -6.06 11.40 0.79
N GLY A 144 -6.75 12.38 0.23
CA GLY A 144 -6.48 13.81 0.42
C GLY A 144 -7.46 14.44 1.42
N LYS A 145 -7.27 15.75 1.67
CA LYS A 145 -8.19 16.51 2.52
C LYS A 145 -9.59 16.65 1.89
N ASP A 146 -9.61 16.95 0.59
CA ASP A 146 -10.82 17.35 -0.12
C ASP A 146 -11.24 16.34 -1.21
N ALA A 147 -10.46 15.26 -1.41
CA ALA A 147 -10.72 14.23 -2.41
C ALA A 147 -10.10 12.89 -2.01
N ALA A 148 -10.66 11.80 -2.53
CA ALA A 148 -10.14 10.45 -2.39
C ALA A 148 -10.18 9.71 -3.74
N ILE A 149 -9.15 8.91 -4.02
CA ILE A 149 -9.06 8.07 -5.22
C ILE A 149 -8.79 6.62 -4.78
N PHE A 150 -9.55 5.67 -5.31
CA PHE A 150 -9.44 4.25 -4.99
C PHE A 150 -9.04 3.48 -6.25
N GLU A 151 -7.99 2.68 -6.16
CA GLU A 151 -7.42 1.99 -7.31
C GLU A 151 -6.79 0.65 -6.92
N ALA A 152 -6.52 -0.20 -7.91
CA ALA A 152 -5.67 -1.36 -7.69
C ALA A 152 -4.21 -0.92 -7.54
N VAL A 153 -3.41 -1.69 -6.82
CA VAL A 153 -1.95 -1.43 -6.72
C VAL A 153 -1.25 -1.74 -8.04
N HIS A 154 -1.74 -2.73 -8.80
CA HIS A 154 -1.12 -3.13 -10.06
C HIS A 154 -1.25 -2.07 -11.17
N GLY A 155 -0.30 -2.10 -12.10
CA GLY A 155 -0.33 -1.28 -13.32
C GLY A 155 -1.26 -1.82 -14.44
N THR A 156 -0.97 -1.43 -15.68
CA THR A 156 -1.82 -1.66 -16.86
C THR A 156 -1.81 -3.10 -17.40
N ALA A 157 -0.83 -3.92 -17.02
CA ALA A 157 -0.67 -5.33 -17.45
C ALA A 157 -0.87 -5.54 -18.98
N PRO A 158 -0.04 -4.87 -19.83
CA PRO A 158 -0.27 -4.83 -21.28
C PRO A 158 -0.16 -6.20 -21.96
N ASP A 159 0.58 -7.12 -21.37
CA ASP A 159 0.77 -8.50 -21.83
C ASP A 159 -0.52 -9.33 -21.77
N ILE A 160 -1.49 -8.97 -20.91
CA ILE A 160 -2.79 -9.66 -20.78
C ILE A 160 -3.99 -8.80 -21.18
N ALA A 161 -3.76 -7.56 -21.62
CA ALA A 161 -4.82 -6.66 -22.07
C ALA A 161 -5.65 -7.30 -23.19
N GLY A 162 -6.98 -7.21 -23.08
CA GLY A 162 -7.92 -7.79 -24.05
C GLY A 162 -8.07 -9.32 -24.01
N LYS A 163 -7.27 -10.05 -23.23
CA LYS A 163 -7.33 -11.53 -23.15
C LYS A 163 -8.40 -12.06 -22.20
N GLY A 164 -8.99 -11.20 -21.37
CA GLY A 164 -10.05 -11.58 -20.42
C GLY A 164 -9.59 -12.51 -19.29
N VAL A 165 -8.30 -12.50 -18.96
CA VAL A 165 -7.69 -13.34 -17.91
C VAL A 165 -7.19 -12.55 -16.70
N SER A 166 -7.40 -11.23 -16.69
CA SER A 166 -7.03 -10.37 -15.56
C SER A 166 -7.86 -10.72 -14.32
N ASN A 167 -7.22 -10.73 -13.15
CA ASN A 167 -7.88 -10.88 -11.86
C ASN A 167 -8.54 -9.56 -11.44
N PRO A 168 -9.87 -9.48 -11.34
CA PRO A 168 -10.55 -8.24 -10.98
C PRO A 168 -10.57 -7.97 -9.47
N THR A 169 -9.97 -8.85 -8.65
CA THR A 169 -10.05 -8.77 -7.19
C THR A 169 -9.51 -7.44 -6.65
N ALA A 170 -8.33 -7.01 -7.07
CA ALA A 170 -7.73 -5.75 -6.62
C ALA A 170 -8.67 -4.54 -6.83
N VAL A 171 -9.28 -4.44 -8.02
CA VAL A 171 -10.23 -3.35 -8.34
C VAL A 171 -11.53 -3.48 -7.54
N MET A 172 -12.04 -4.70 -7.34
CA MET A 172 -13.21 -4.92 -6.48
C MET A 172 -12.94 -4.49 -5.04
N LEU A 173 -11.76 -4.80 -4.50
CA LEU A 173 -11.33 -4.38 -3.16
C LEU A 173 -11.10 -2.87 -3.06
N ALA A 174 -10.65 -2.21 -4.14
CA ALA A 174 -10.64 -0.75 -4.20
C ALA A 174 -12.07 -0.19 -4.11
N GLY A 175 -13.03 -0.85 -4.75
CA GLY A 175 -14.46 -0.56 -4.60
C GLY A 175 -14.96 -0.74 -3.16
N VAL A 176 -14.49 -1.77 -2.44
CA VAL A 176 -14.78 -1.95 -1.00
C VAL A 176 -14.28 -0.74 -0.20
N MET A 177 -13.02 -0.33 -0.41
CA MET A 177 -12.44 0.83 0.29
C MET A 177 -13.23 2.13 -0.01
N LEU A 178 -13.70 2.30 -1.24
CA LEU A 178 -14.57 3.41 -1.62
C LEU A 178 -15.89 3.38 -0.84
N LEU A 179 -16.56 2.23 -0.82
CA LEU A 179 -17.83 2.06 -0.11
C LEU A 179 -17.67 2.37 1.39
N GLU A 180 -16.59 1.89 2.01
CA GLU A 180 -16.26 2.23 3.41
C GLU A 180 -16.07 3.74 3.60
N HIS A 181 -15.36 4.39 2.67
CA HIS A 181 -15.07 5.82 2.73
C HIS A 181 -16.33 6.70 2.63
N ILE A 182 -17.31 6.31 1.81
CA ILE A 182 -18.58 7.05 1.66
C ILE A 182 -19.65 6.62 2.69
N GLY A 183 -19.32 5.74 3.63
CA GLY A 183 -20.22 5.30 4.70
C GLY A 183 -21.12 4.10 4.37
N GLU A 184 -20.99 3.51 3.19
CA GLU A 184 -21.76 2.36 2.69
C GLU A 184 -21.21 1.03 3.21
N ARG A 185 -21.06 0.92 4.55
CA ARG A 185 -20.39 -0.22 5.21
C ARG A 185 -21.07 -1.57 4.92
N THR A 186 -22.39 -1.62 4.91
CA THR A 186 -23.11 -2.86 4.60
C THR A 186 -22.82 -3.35 3.19
N ALA A 187 -22.71 -2.46 2.20
CA ALA A 187 -22.34 -2.83 0.84
C ALA A 187 -20.88 -3.28 0.76
N ALA A 188 -19.97 -2.58 1.46
CA ALA A 188 -18.57 -2.97 1.57
C ALA A 188 -18.40 -4.39 2.16
N ASP A 189 -19.06 -4.66 3.29
CA ASP A 189 -19.02 -5.95 3.99
C ASP A 189 -19.54 -7.09 3.10
N ARG A 190 -20.63 -6.86 2.38
CA ARG A 190 -21.19 -7.83 1.42
C ARG A 190 -20.21 -8.14 0.31
N LEU A 191 -19.62 -7.11 -0.31
CA LEU A 191 -18.69 -7.27 -1.42
C LEU A 191 -17.40 -7.97 -0.99
N VAL A 192 -16.78 -7.55 0.11
CA VAL A 192 -15.53 -8.17 0.59
C VAL A 192 -15.76 -9.62 1.01
N THR A 193 -16.91 -9.93 1.61
CA THR A 193 -17.29 -11.31 1.96
C THR A 193 -17.46 -12.16 0.71
N ALA A 194 -18.20 -11.66 -0.29
CA ALA A 194 -18.42 -12.38 -1.55
C ALA A 194 -17.11 -12.65 -2.32
N VAL A 195 -16.19 -11.67 -2.36
CA VAL A 195 -14.86 -11.83 -2.96
C VAL A 195 -14.03 -12.88 -2.22
N ARG A 196 -13.98 -12.82 -0.89
CA ARG A 196 -13.27 -13.81 -0.06
C ARG A 196 -13.81 -15.22 -0.27
N GLU A 197 -15.14 -15.39 -0.22
CA GLU A 197 -15.78 -16.67 -0.45
C GLU A 197 -15.53 -17.22 -1.87
N ALA A 198 -15.52 -16.35 -2.89
CA ALA A 198 -15.21 -16.76 -4.26
C ALA A 198 -13.77 -17.29 -4.39
N ILE A 199 -12.80 -16.59 -3.79
CA ILE A 199 -11.39 -17.02 -3.77
C ILE A 199 -11.24 -18.33 -2.96
N SER A 200 -11.83 -18.40 -1.77
CA SER A 200 -11.73 -19.58 -0.89
C SER A 200 -12.35 -20.84 -1.49
N SER A 201 -13.39 -20.69 -2.32
CA SER A 201 -14.03 -21.84 -3.01
C SER A 201 -13.12 -22.53 -4.02
N LYS A 202 -12.13 -21.80 -4.58
CA LYS A 202 -11.27 -22.23 -5.69
C LYS A 202 -12.00 -22.67 -6.98
N GLU A 203 -13.31 -22.51 -7.07
CA GLU A 203 -14.12 -22.98 -8.21
C GLU A 203 -13.86 -22.19 -9.49
N ALA A 204 -13.59 -20.89 -9.37
CA ALA A 204 -13.50 -19.98 -10.50
C ALA A 204 -12.39 -18.94 -10.33
N VAL A 205 -11.21 -19.36 -9.85
CA VAL A 205 -10.05 -18.48 -9.67
C VAL A 205 -9.25 -18.28 -10.96
N THR A 206 -8.67 -17.10 -11.12
CA THR A 206 -7.92 -16.67 -12.31
C THR A 206 -6.50 -17.27 -12.36
N PRO A 207 -5.80 -17.20 -13.51
CA PRO A 207 -4.50 -17.85 -13.68
C PRO A 207 -3.39 -17.40 -12.73
N ASP A 208 -3.40 -16.14 -12.30
CA ASP A 208 -2.46 -15.60 -11.30
C ASP A 208 -2.60 -16.30 -9.92
N LEU A 209 -3.77 -16.85 -9.63
CA LEU A 209 -4.04 -17.66 -8.44
C LEU A 209 -3.93 -19.17 -8.70
N GLY A 210 -3.40 -19.56 -9.86
CA GLY A 210 -3.22 -20.96 -10.27
C GLY A 210 -4.47 -21.64 -10.85
N GLY A 211 -5.51 -20.87 -11.19
CA GLY A 211 -6.72 -21.40 -11.82
C GLY A 211 -6.75 -21.24 -13.35
N SER A 212 -7.93 -21.45 -13.92
CA SER A 212 -8.19 -21.33 -15.36
C SER A 212 -9.39 -20.42 -15.68
N ALA A 213 -9.95 -19.75 -14.68
CA ALA A 213 -11.12 -18.92 -14.88
C ALA A 213 -10.77 -17.62 -15.59
N THR A 214 -11.70 -17.15 -16.43
CA THR A 214 -11.64 -15.81 -17.01
C THR A 214 -12.08 -14.75 -16.01
N THR A 215 -11.77 -13.48 -16.27
CA THR A 215 -12.26 -12.32 -15.50
C THR A 215 -13.79 -12.37 -15.31
N ARG A 216 -14.53 -12.74 -16.36
CA ARG A 216 -16.01 -12.85 -16.33
C ARG A 216 -16.50 -14.01 -15.46
N MET A 217 -15.81 -15.16 -15.52
CA MET A 217 -16.15 -16.32 -14.69
C MET A 217 -15.94 -16.01 -13.21
N PHE A 218 -14.80 -15.41 -12.85
CA PHE A 218 -14.54 -14.97 -11.47
C PHE A 218 -15.60 -13.96 -11.01
N THR A 219 -15.89 -12.94 -11.84
CA THR A 219 -16.93 -11.94 -11.52
C THR A 219 -18.30 -12.58 -11.27
N SER A 220 -18.68 -13.56 -12.10
CA SER A 220 -19.94 -14.29 -11.94
C SER A 220 -19.96 -15.10 -10.64
N ALA A 221 -18.82 -15.66 -10.23
CA ALA A 221 -18.69 -16.39 -8.96
C ALA A 221 -18.83 -15.46 -7.74
N VAL A 222 -18.34 -14.22 -7.82
CA VAL A 222 -18.55 -13.19 -6.80
C VAL A 222 -20.02 -12.79 -6.74
N LEU A 223 -20.66 -12.50 -7.88
CA LEU A 223 -22.07 -12.09 -7.93
C LEU A 223 -23.02 -13.14 -7.32
N LYS A 224 -22.76 -14.44 -7.53
CA LYS A 224 -23.54 -15.52 -6.90
C LYS A 224 -23.48 -15.53 -5.37
N ARG A 225 -22.43 -14.93 -4.79
CA ARG A 225 -22.18 -14.85 -3.35
C ARG A 225 -22.58 -13.50 -2.75
N LEU A 226 -22.92 -12.53 -3.59
CA LEU A 226 -23.40 -11.22 -3.17
C LEU A 226 -24.86 -11.33 -2.71
N LYS A 227 -25.06 -11.65 -1.43
CA LYS A 227 -26.38 -11.70 -0.78
C LYS A 227 -26.77 -10.35 -0.27
#